data_AF-A0A7S4VH80-F1
#
_entry.id   AF-A0A7S4VH80-F1
#
_cell.length_a   1.000
_cell.length_b   1.000
_cell.length_c   1.000
_cell.angle_alpha   90.00
_cell.angle_beta   90.00
_cell.angle_gamma   90.00
#
_symmetry.space_group_name_H-M   'P 1'
#
loop_
_entity.id
_entity.type
_entity.pdbx_description
1 polymer ?
#
loop_
_entity_poly.entity_id
_entity_poly.type
_entity_poly.pdbx_seq_one_letter_code
_entity_poly.pdbx_strand_id
1 'polypeptide(L)'
;MLRKALENVRRTAQAHMEAIKSAEAAFTQAASQLAQDQRALKQEAEALARERAELDEYRGGMPPDGEDQDQQPPQEEEVAAEPEGEDNAQQMQPEEAEETAFMEEEQPVEEVDDVQEDSEGNAGKGGRHFDRSRSRSRGAAARGKGFLPRPVPMAPPPAGSAAHVEATIGRLGLDDNAARAIKMFPPDQALNLLDQVGDSVRNPSAFVMRMCNRTMQDGGPPRAQEFDRREEGPPRIPTQFDRLEAAIADMGLDESATRVLHELPPEQALSLLSQVDAGVRNPSAFVMSLAHRALKGGPGPQHWQGPSLPELVEQNIARLRLDESATRMLHELSPEHAMDILDQIGDDVRNPSAFVTAEVRKVFQAGPPRFDAPRPPPPNSRDLSQQVANLAKALELDSDCLDALLSISTQEAVMILERLANTASNIRNRSAFVFAEVKKRKQVSVAQAPPPPVRHGGGGGTKAIPCKFWAEGRCKNGSECRFAHD
;
A
#
# COMPACT_ATOMS: atom_id res chain seq x y z
N MET A 1 -6.14 62.45 -17.17
CA MET A 1 -6.22 60.98 -16.99
C MET A 1 -4.89 60.29 -17.32
N LEU A 2 -4.26 60.57 -18.46
CA LEU A 2 -2.93 60.00 -18.84
C LEU A 2 -1.83 60.12 -17.76
N ARG A 3 -1.66 61.28 -17.11
CA ARG A 3 -0.66 61.44 -16.03
C ARG A 3 -0.89 60.48 -14.85
N LYS A 4 -2.14 60.30 -14.42
CA LYS A 4 -2.49 59.36 -13.33
C LYS A 4 -2.24 57.91 -13.74
N ALA A 5 -2.52 57.56 -15.00
CA ALA A 5 -2.22 56.23 -15.52
C ALA A 5 -0.71 55.95 -15.54
N LEU A 6 0.12 56.92 -15.98
CA LEU A 6 1.58 56.80 -15.95
C LEU A 6 2.15 56.71 -14.53
N GLU A 7 1.60 57.47 -13.58
CA GLU A 7 1.99 57.37 -12.17
C GLU A 7 1.67 55.99 -11.57
N ASN A 8 0.51 55.41 -11.93
CA ASN A 8 0.16 54.05 -11.50
C ASN A 8 1.12 53.01 -12.08
N VAL A 9 1.42 53.08 -13.38
CA VAL A 9 2.38 52.17 -14.04
C VAL A 9 3.77 52.29 -13.40
N ARG A 10 4.21 53.51 -13.07
CA ARG A 10 5.48 53.73 -12.38
C ARG A 10 5.49 53.11 -10.98
N ARG A 11 4.41 53.24 -10.21
CA ARG A 11 4.29 52.64 -8.87
C ARG A 11 4.30 51.11 -8.95
N THR A 12 3.58 50.52 -9.90
CA THR A 12 3.59 49.06 -10.08
C THR A 12 4.97 48.58 -10.50
N ALA A 13 5.66 49.27 -11.40
CA ALA A 13 7.03 48.93 -11.79
C ALA A 13 8.01 49.02 -10.60
N GLN A 14 7.88 50.04 -9.75
CA GLN A 14 8.69 50.16 -8.53
C GLN A 14 8.42 49.02 -7.54
N ALA A 15 7.15 48.67 -7.31
CA ALA A 15 6.79 47.55 -6.44
C ALA A 15 7.35 46.21 -6.96
N HIS A 16 7.34 45.98 -8.29
CA HIS A 16 7.96 44.80 -8.87
C HIS A 16 9.48 44.79 -8.72
N MET A 17 10.15 45.93 -8.89
CA MET A 17 11.61 46.02 -8.67
C MET A 17 11.98 45.76 -7.21
N GLU A 18 11.20 46.26 -6.25
CA GLU A 18 11.42 45.98 -4.82
C GLU A 18 11.17 44.50 -4.50
N ALA A 19 10.14 43.89 -5.09
CA ALA A 19 9.88 42.46 -4.94
C ALA A 19 11.02 41.59 -5.49
N ILE A 20 11.58 41.95 -6.66
CA ILE A 20 12.73 41.24 -7.24
C ILE A 20 13.95 41.35 -6.33
N LYS A 21 14.27 42.54 -5.83
CA LYS A 21 15.39 42.74 -4.89
C LYS A 21 15.21 41.96 -3.60
N SER A 22 13.99 41.91 -3.07
CA SER A 22 13.67 41.10 -1.89
C SER A 22 13.85 39.62 -2.15
N ALA A 23 13.49 39.14 -3.34
CA ALA A 23 13.69 37.75 -3.73
C ALA A 23 15.20 37.43 -3.88
N GLU A 24 15.98 38.29 -4.53
CA GLU A 24 17.44 38.13 -4.65
C GLU A 24 18.13 38.09 -3.28
N ALA A 25 17.71 38.93 -2.34
CA ALA A 25 18.23 38.90 -0.97
C ALA A 25 17.89 37.58 -0.27
N ALA A 26 16.66 37.07 -0.43
CA ALA A 26 16.25 35.80 0.13
C ALA A 26 17.04 34.61 -0.46
N PHE A 27 17.29 34.61 -1.77
CA PHE A 27 18.13 33.61 -2.42
C PHE A 27 19.58 33.64 -1.91
N THR A 28 20.14 34.83 -1.73
CA THR A 28 21.51 34.99 -1.19
C THR A 28 21.59 34.48 0.25
N GLN A 29 20.56 34.76 1.07
CA GLN A 29 20.48 34.25 2.43
C GLN A 29 20.37 32.72 2.46
N ALA A 30 19.51 32.13 1.62
CA ALA A 30 19.35 30.68 1.51
C ALA A 30 20.66 29.99 1.07
N ALA A 31 21.38 30.56 0.10
CA ALA A 31 22.69 30.05 -0.33
C ALA A 31 23.71 30.11 0.82
N SER A 32 23.71 31.18 1.62
CA SER A 32 24.60 31.27 2.78
C SER A 32 24.26 30.25 3.87
N GLN A 33 22.98 29.93 4.06
CA GLN A 33 22.53 28.91 5.02
C GLN A 33 22.96 27.52 4.56
N LEU A 34 22.75 27.18 3.28
CA LEU A 34 23.17 25.90 2.72
C LEU A 34 24.69 25.70 2.85
N ALA A 35 25.48 26.75 2.66
CA ALA A 35 26.93 26.70 2.86
C ALA A 35 27.32 26.50 4.33
N GLN A 36 26.54 27.00 5.29
CA GLN A 36 26.75 26.74 6.72
C GLN A 36 26.40 25.29 7.08
N ASP A 37 25.28 24.78 6.57
CA ASP A 37 24.83 23.41 6.82
C ASP A 37 25.82 22.39 6.25
N GLN A 38 26.36 22.64 5.05
CA GLN A 38 27.44 21.82 4.46
C GLN A 38 28.71 21.82 5.30
N ARG A 39 29.06 22.93 5.96
CA ARG A 39 30.21 22.98 6.89
C ARG A 39 29.91 22.20 8.17
N ALA A 40 28.69 22.29 8.69
CA ALA A 40 28.28 21.53 9.87
C ALA A 40 28.33 20.01 9.62
N LEU A 41 27.81 19.54 8.47
CA LEU A 41 27.87 18.13 8.09
C LEU A 41 29.31 17.63 7.91
N LYS A 42 30.21 18.44 7.36
CA LYS A 42 31.63 18.10 7.27
C LYS A 42 32.28 17.97 8.65
N GLN A 43 31.97 18.87 9.58
CA GLN A 43 32.46 18.81 10.95
C GLN A 43 31.96 17.56 11.69
N GLU A 44 30.70 17.17 11.47
CA GLU A 44 30.12 15.95 12.03
C GLU A 44 30.79 14.69 11.44
N ALA A 45 31.01 14.66 10.13
CA ALA A 45 31.73 13.56 9.47
C ALA A 45 33.18 13.42 10.00
N GLU A 46 33.89 14.53 10.20
CA GLU A 46 35.23 14.53 10.81
C GLU A 46 35.21 14.13 12.30
N ALA A 47 34.13 14.39 13.03
CA ALA A 47 33.97 13.94 14.40
C ALA A 47 33.76 12.42 14.46
N LEU A 48 32.87 11.88 13.62
CA LEU A 48 32.64 10.44 13.51
C LEU A 48 33.89 9.69 13.02
N ALA A 49 34.66 10.26 12.10
CA ALA A 49 35.92 9.69 11.66
C ALA A 49 36.96 9.61 12.80
N ARG A 50 37.00 10.61 13.68
CA ARG A 50 37.85 10.59 14.88
C ARG A 50 37.39 9.55 15.89
N GLU A 51 36.10 9.46 16.17
CA GLU A 51 35.53 8.43 17.07
C GLU A 51 35.82 7.01 16.55
N ARG A 52 35.70 6.80 15.24
CA ARG A 52 36.05 5.51 14.62
C ARG A 52 37.54 5.19 14.78
N ALA A 53 38.42 6.17 14.58
CA ALA A 53 39.86 5.98 14.77
C ALA A 53 40.21 5.65 16.24
N GLU A 54 39.55 6.31 17.21
CA GLU A 54 39.69 6.00 18.64
C GLU A 54 39.24 4.58 18.98
N LEU A 55 38.13 4.12 18.39
CA LEU A 55 37.65 2.74 18.57
C LEU A 55 38.59 1.71 17.95
N ASP A 56 39.17 2.00 16.78
CA ASP A 56 40.13 1.11 16.13
C ASP A 56 41.45 1.02 16.93
N GLU A 57 41.91 2.14 17.52
CA GLU A 57 43.05 2.14 18.45
C GLU A 57 42.74 1.34 19.73
N TYR A 58 41.54 1.49 20.30
CA TYR A 58 41.09 0.69 21.44
C TYR A 58 41.04 -0.81 21.11
N ARG A 59 40.56 -1.17 19.91
CA ARG A 59 40.50 -2.55 19.43
C ARG A 59 41.89 -3.14 19.20
N GLY A 60 42.84 -2.36 18.68
CA GLY A 60 44.22 -2.78 18.49
C GLY A 60 45.02 -2.90 19.81
N GLY A 61 44.61 -2.19 20.85
CA GLY A 61 45.24 -2.21 22.17
C GLY A 61 44.72 -3.28 23.14
N MET A 62 43.64 -3.98 22.81
CA MET A 62 43.25 -5.17 23.57
C MET A 62 44.32 -6.25 23.35
N PRO A 63 45.04 -6.69 24.39
CA PRO A 63 45.91 -7.85 24.25
C PRO A 63 45.05 -8.99 23.73
N PRO A 64 45.52 -9.79 22.76
CA PRO A 64 44.81 -10.99 22.37
C PRO A 64 44.64 -11.81 23.65
N ASP A 65 43.41 -11.92 24.12
CA ASP A 65 43.08 -12.73 25.28
C ASP A 65 43.70 -14.10 25.05
N GLY A 66 44.60 -14.46 25.97
CA GLY A 66 45.59 -15.52 25.80
C GLY A 66 44.99 -16.75 25.14
N GLU A 67 45.60 -17.15 24.04
CA GLU A 67 45.36 -18.44 23.40
C GLU A 67 45.39 -19.53 24.48
N ASP A 68 44.23 -20.12 24.76
CA ASP A 68 44.11 -21.47 25.31
C ASP A 68 44.71 -22.42 24.25
N GLN A 69 46.04 -22.53 24.27
CA GLN A 69 46.82 -23.51 23.53
C GLN A 69 46.58 -24.90 24.14
N ASP A 70 45.39 -25.47 24.02
CA ASP A 70 45.15 -26.88 24.33
C ASP A 70 43.77 -27.33 23.84
N GLN A 71 43.63 -27.49 22.51
CA GLN A 71 42.73 -28.47 21.88
C GLN A 71 42.89 -28.43 20.35
N GLN A 72 43.92 -29.13 19.84
CA GLN A 72 43.93 -29.58 18.45
C GLN A 72 42.85 -30.68 18.28
N PRO A 73 41.81 -30.49 17.46
CA PRO A 73 41.02 -31.61 16.98
C PRO A 73 41.88 -32.46 16.01
N PRO A 74 41.72 -33.80 16.03
CA PRO A 74 42.52 -34.70 15.20
C PRO A 74 42.23 -34.48 13.72
N GLN A 75 43.32 -34.48 12.95
CA GLN A 75 43.37 -34.34 11.50
C GLN A 75 42.53 -35.44 10.82
N GLU A 76 41.51 -35.04 10.07
CA GLU A 76 40.92 -35.88 9.03
C GLU A 76 41.77 -35.73 7.76
N GLU A 77 42.28 -36.85 7.26
CA GLU A 77 43.01 -36.98 6.01
C GLU A 77 42.15 -36.51 4.83
N GLU A 78 42.42 -35.30 4.35
CA GLU A 78 41.87 -34.79 3.09
C GLU A 78 42.72 -35.29 1.92
N VAL A 79 42.05 -36.02 1.03
CA VAL A 79 42.62 -36.70 -0.12
C VAL A 79 43.06 -35.69 -1.17
N ALA A 80 44.29 -35.88 -1.64
CA ALA A 80 44.95 -35.09 -2.68
C ALA A 80 44.09 -34.92 -3.95
N ALA A 81 43.82 -33.67 -4.31
CA ALA A 81 43.48 -33.26 -5.66
C ALA A 81 44.53 -32.25 -6.13
N GLU A 82 45.21 -32.60 -7.22
CA GLU A 82 46.33 -31.89 -7.84
C GLU A 82 45.91 -30.51 -8.37
N PRO A 83 46.73 -29.45 -8.19
CA PRO A 83 46.59 -28.22 -8.95
C PRO A 83 47.52 -28.26 -10.17
N GLU A 84 46.92 -28.37 -11.35
CA GLU A 84 47.59 -28.01 -12.60
C GLU A 84 47.69 -26.49 -12.70
N GLY A 85 48.94 -26.01 -12.73
CA GLY A 85 49.47 -24.94 -13.58
C GLY A 85 48.70 -23.63 -13.68
N GLU A 86 49.35 -22.56 -13.23
CA GLU A 86 49.50 -21.34 -14.05
C GLU A 86 50.63 -20.48 -13.47
N ASP A 87 51.79 -20.62 -14.10
CA ASP A 87 52.88 -19.65 -14.05
C ASP A 87 52.44 -18.32 -14.67
N ASN A 88 53.09 -17.26 -14.19
CA ASN A 88 53.32 -15.98 -14.88
C ASN A 88 52.44 -14.79 -14.46
N ALA A 89 52.80 -14.16 -13.34
CA ALA A 89 52.48 -12.76 -13.07
C ALA A 89 53.78 -11.94 -13.04
N GLN A 90 54.18 -11.47 -14.22
CA GLN A 90 55.18 -10.43 -14.40
C GLN A 90 54.66 -9.09 -13.88
N GLN A 91 55.57 -8.37 -13.23
CA GLN A 91 55.50 -6.95 -12.91
C GLN A 91 54.98 -6.11 -14.09
N MET A 92 53.92 -5.33 -13.87
CA MET A 92 53.65 -4.14 -14.66
C MET A 92 53.42 -2.93 -13.75
N GLN A 93 54.23 -1.91 -14.01
CA GLN A 93 54.11 -0.56 -13.49
C GLN A 93 52.94 0.15 -14.18
N PRO A 94 52.34 1.20 -13.58
CA PRO A 94 51.35 2.01 -14.26
C PRO A 94 52.07 3.09 -15.09
N GLU A 95 52.04 2.95 -16.42
CA GLU A 95 52.28 4.06 -17.35
C GLU A 95 50.96 4.63 -17.87
N GLU A 96 51.02 5.93 -18.09
CA GLU A 96 49.99 6.88 -18.50
C GLU A 96 49.31 6.46 -19.82
N ALA A 97 48.01 6.69 -19.93
CA ALA A 97 47.30 6.56 -21.21
C ALA A 97 46.48 7.82 -21.49
N GLU A 98 47.01 8.59 -22.44
CA GLU A 98 46.40 9.69 -23.17
C GLU A 98 45.21 9.24 -24.04
N GLU A 99 44.41 10.25 -24.38
CA GLU A 99 43.52 10.39 -25.53
C GLU A 99 43.67 9.37 -26.67
N THR A 100 42.59 8.67 -27.00
CA THR A 100 42.32 8.29 -28.39
C THR A 100 40.84 8.39 -28.73
N ALA A 101 40.58 9.21 -29.74
CA ALA A 101 39.32 9.30 -30.46
C ALA A 101 39.03 7.99 -31.20
N PHE A 102 37.78 7.51 -31.13
CA PHE A 102 37.33 6.36 -31.91
C PHE A 102 36.22 6.77 -32.86
N MET A 103 36.49 6.54 -34.14
CA MET A 103 35.66 6.83 -35.30
C MET A 103 34.54 5.82 -35.46
N GLU A 104 33.46 6.30 -36.07
CA GLU A 104 32.30 5.56 -36.56
C GLU A 104 32.67 4.41 -37.49
N GLU A 105 32.02 3.25 -37.30
CA GLU A 105 31.94 2.19 -38.29
C GLU A 105 30.48 1.72 -38.40
N GLU A 106 29.84 2.13 -39.49
CA GLU A 106 28.50 1.71 -39.91
C GLU A 106 28.53 0.24 -40.37
N GLN A 107 27.58 -0.57 -39.89
CA GLN A 107 27.25 -1.87 -40.47
C GLN A 107 25.81 -1.88 -41.00
N PRO A 108 25.55 -2.52 -42.16
CA PRO A 108 24.24 -2.55 -42.80
C PRO A 108 23.34 -3.62 -42.17
N VAL A 109 22.08 -3.28 -41.97
CA VAL A 109 21.03 -4.16 -41.44
C VAL A 109 20.38 -4.93 -42.60
N GLU A 110 20.35 -6.26 -42.51
CA GLU A 110 19.64 -7.14 -43.44
C GLU A 110 18.12 -7.08 -43.23
N GLU A 111 17.39 -7.06 -44.35
CA GLU A 111 15.94 -7.26 -44.46
C GLU A 111 15.54 -8.67 -44.03
N VAL A 112 14.47 -8.78 -43.22
CA VAL A 112 13.70 -10.03 -43.09
C VAL A 112 12.21 -9.75 -43.19
N ASP A 113 11.62 -10.44 -44.15
CA ASP A 113 10.24 -10.42 -44.62
C ASP A 113 9.19 -10.92 -43.61
N ASP A 114 8.00 -10.33 -43.79
CA ASP A 114 6.63 -10.82 -43.55
C ASP A 114 6.41 -12.24 -43.02
N VAL A 115 5.67 -12.33 -41.91
CA VAL A 115 4.66 -13.40 -41.69
C VAL A 115 3.41 -12.81 -41.06
N GLN A 116 2.34 -12.73 -41.87
CA GLN A 116 0.95 -12.59 -41.44
C GLN A 116 0.49 -13.85 -40.70
N GLU A 117 -0.14 -13.71 -39.52
CA GLU A 117 -1.16 -14.66 -39.09
C GLU A 117 -2.31 -13.95 -38.37
N ASP A 118 -3.48 -14.09 -38.99
CA ASP A 118 -4.81 -13.80 -38.50
C ASP A 118 -5.19 -14.73 -37.34
N SER A 119 -5.89 -14.23 -36.32
CA SER A 119 -6.71 -15.08 -35.46
C SER A 119 -7.79 -14.28 -34.73
N GLU A 120 -9.00 -14.42 -35.23
CA GLU A 120 -10.27 -13.90 -34.72
C GLU A 120 -10.66 -14.51 -33.36
N GLY A 121 -11.34 -13.68 -32.54
CA GLY A 121 -12.56 -14.04 -31.83
C GLY A 121 -12.53 -15.04 -30.67
N ASN A 122 -12.90 -14.61 -29.47
CA ASN A 122 -13.80 -15.43 -28.65
C ASN A 122 -14.65 -14.62 -27.66
N ALA A 123 -15.93 -14.96 -27.64
CA ALA A 123 -17.00 -14.34 -26.89
C ALA A 123 -17.16 -14.95 -25.47
N GLY A 124 -17.48 -14.08 -24.52
CA GLY A 124 -18.54 -14.25 -23.51
C GLY A 124 -18.47 -15.42 -22.52
N LYS A 125 -18.55 -15.10 -21.23
CA LYS A 125 -19.48 -15.74 -20.28
C LYS A 125 -19.56 -15.02 -18.94
N GLY A 126 -20.80 -14.75 -18.50
CA GLY A 126 -21.11 -14.16 -17.21
C GLY A 126 -20.95 -15.13 -16.04
N GLY A 127 -20.44 -14.60 -14.93
CA GLY A 127 -20.30 -15.29 -13.64
C GLY A 127 -21.23 -14.69 -12.58
N ARG A 128 -21.99 -15.56 -11.91
CA ARG A 128 -23.07 -15.23 -10.97
C ARG A 128 -22.52 -14.86 -9.59
N HIS A 129 -23.08 -13.81 -9.00
CA HIS A 129 -22.78 -13.32 -7.67
C HIS A 129 -23.44 -14.23 -6.60
N PHE A 130 -22.66 -14.83 -5.71
CA PHE A 130 -23.16 -15.54 -4.53
C PHE A 130 -22.91 -14.69 -3.29
N ASP A 131 -23.99 -14.30 -2.62
CA ASP A 131 -24.01 -13.52 -1.40
C ASP A 131 -24.05 -14.47 -0.18
N ARG A 132 -23.03 -14.42 0.68
CA ARG A 132 -22.97 -15.13 1.96
C ARG A 132 -22.34 -14.26 3.02
N SER A 133 -23.18 -13.46 3.68
CA SER A 133 -22.87 -12.82 4.96
C SER A 133 -23.80 -13.37 6.04
N ARG A 134 -23.25 -14.01 7.08
CA ARG A 134 -23.90 -14.18 8.40
C ARG A 134 -22.92 -14.72 9.44
N SER A 135 -22.60 -13.90 10.44
CA SER A 135 -22.31 -14.25 11.86
C SER A 135 -22.00 -12.93 12.61
N ARG A 136 -22.99 -12.20 13.12
CA ARG A 136 -23.59 -12.25 14.49
C ARG A 136 -22.61 -12.21 15.66
N SER A 137 -22.56 -11.02 16.23
CA SER A 137 -22.11 -10.60 17.55
C SER A 137 -23.04 -11.06 18.70
N ARG A 138 -22.43 -11.42 19.83
CA ARG A 138 -22.97 -11.46 21.22
C ARG A 138 -21.74 -11.32 22.14
N GLY A 139 -21.69 -10.58 23.24
CA GLY A 139 -22.66 -9.88 24.07
C GLY A 139 -22.06 -9.81 25.48
N ALA A 140 -21.89 -8.60 26.03
CA ALA A 140 -21.25 -8.33 27.31
C ALA A 140 -22.22 -8.46 28.51
N ALA A 141 -21.75 -9.04 29.62
CA ALA A 141 -22.30 -8.98 31.00
C ALA A 141 -21.33 -9.75 31.92
N ALA A 142 -21.17 -9.57 33.23
CA ALA A 142 -21.39 -8.53 34.22
C ALA A 142 -20.60 -8.99 35.48
N ARG A 143 -20.34 -8.06 36.40
CA ARG A 143 -19.47 -8.18 37.60
C ARG A 143 -19.87 -9.29 38.60
N GLY A 144 -18.87 -9.84 39.30
CA GLY A 144 -19.02 -10.49 40.61
C GLY A 144 -17.67 -10.67 41.33
N LYS A 145 -17.44 -9.92 42.42
CA LYS A 145 -16.26 -10.03 43.30
C LYS A 145 -16.47 -11.19 44.29
N GLY A 146 -15.46 -12.03 44.50
CA GLY A 146 -15.46 -13.07 45.53
C GLY A 146 -14.04 -13.36 46.02
N PHE A 147 -13.83 -13.18 47.33
CA PHE A 147 -12.64 -13.50 48.12
C PHE A 147 -12.42 -15.02 48.19
N LEU A 148 -11.20 -15.54 48.02
CA LEU A 148 -10.85 -16.93 48.39
C LEU A 148 -9.39 -17.11 48.88
N PRO A 149 -9.12 -18.18 49.65
CA PRO A 149 -8.04 -18.28 50.65
C PRO A 149 -6.77 -19.02 50.18
N ARG A 150 -5.76 -19.05 51.05
CA ARG A 150 -4.41 -19.64 50.88
C ARG A 150 -4.41 -21.13 50.46
N PRO A 151 -3.41 -21.56 49.66
CA PRO A 151 -3.31 -22.93 49.15
C PRO A 151 -2.70 -23.91 50.17
N VAL A 152 -3.26 -25.12 50.20
CA VAL A 152 -2.78 -26.32 50.90
C VAL A 152 -2.16 -27.29 49.86
N PRO A 153 -1.19 -28.14 50.24
CA PRO A 153 -0.42 -28.97 49.32
C PRO A 153 -1.25 -30.14 48.73
N MET A 154 -1.01 -30.44 47.45
CA MET A 154 -1.76 -31.40 46.62
C MET A 154 -1.60 -32.85 47.09
N ALA A 155 -2.74 -33.49 47.33
CA ALA A 155 -2.90 -34.94 47.49
C ALA A 155 -2.93 -35.64 46.10
N PRO A 156 -2.59 -36.94 46.01
CA PRO A 156 -2.64 -37.69 44.75
C PRO A 156 -4.04 -37.75 44.15
N PRO A 157 -4.17 -37.73 42.80
CA PRO A 157 -5.46 -37.68 42.13
C PRO A 157 -6.31 -38.94 42.38
N PRO A 158 -7.63 -38.81 42.55
CA PRO A 158 -8.53 -39.94 42.75
C PRO A 158 -8.61 -40.81 41.49
N ALA A 159 -8.62 -42.13 41.66
CA ALA A 159 -8.65 -43.14 40.59
C ALA A 159 -9.88 -43.10 39.64
N GLY A 160 -10.73 -42.06 39.71
CA GLY A 160 -11.95 -41.93 38.92
C GLY A 160 -11.80 -41.20 37.58
N SER A 161 -10.74 -40.41 37.37
CA SER A 161 -10.62 -39.56 36.18
C SER A 161 -10.40 -40.38 34.89
N ALA A 162 -9.60 -41.44 34.95
CA ALA A 162 -9.38 -42.34 33.81
C ALA A 162 -10.67 -43.06 33.36
N ALA A 163 -11.46 -43.55 34.32
CA ALA A 163 -12.76 -44.18 34.03
C ALA A 163 -13.76 -43.18 33.40
N HIS A 164 -13.70 -41.91 33.82
CA HIS A 164 -14.54 -40.87 33.25
C HIS A 164 -14.17 -40.53 31.79
N VAL A 165 -12.89 -40.54 31.46
CA VAL A 165 -12.41 -40.40 30.07
C VAL A 165 -12.96 -41.52 29.20
N GLU A 166 -12.88 -42.78 29.63
CA GLU A 166 -13.38 -43.92 28.86
C GLU A 166 -14.90 -43.88 28.65
N ALA A 167 -15.66 -43.51 29.69
CA ALA A 167 -17.10 -43.33 29.57
C ALA A 167 -17.48 -42.22 28.56
N THR A 168 -16.72 -41.12 28.55
CA THR A 168 -16.97 -39.99 27.64
C THR A 168 -16.57 -40.31 26.20
N ILE A 169 -15.49 -41.06 25.99
CA ILE A 169 -15.09 -41.60 24.67
C ILE A 169 -16.23 -42.46 24.09
N GLY A 170 -16.78 -43.37 24.92
CA GLY A 170 -17.91 -44.22 24.52
C GLY A 170 -19.18 -43.42 24.22
N ARG A 171 -19.48 -42.39 25.01
CA ARG A 171 -20.66 -41.53 24.82
C ARG A 171 -20.59 -40.74 23.50
N LEU A 172 -19.42 -40.20 23.16
CA LEU A 172 -19.22 -39.43 21.93
C LEU A 172 -19.05 -40.31 20.68
N GLY A 173 -18.94 -41.63 20.84
CA GLY A 173 -18.77 -42.56 19.72
C GLY A 173 -17.47 -42.33 18.94
N LEU A 174 -16.38 -42.01 19.66
CA LEU A 174 -15.07 -41.80 19.04
C LEU A 174 -14.52 -43.12 18.48
N ASP A 175 -13.81 -43.03 17.35
CA ASP A 175 -13.13 -44.18 16.75
C ASP A 175 -11.88 -44.60 17.54
N ASP A 176 -11.38 -45.81 17.27
CA ASP A 176 -10.22 -46.38 17.98
C ASP A 176 -8.93 -45.54 17.81
N ASN A 177 -8.84 -44.72 16.77
CA ASN A 177 -7.67 -43.88 16.54
C ASN A 177 -7.72 -42.62 17.41
N ALA A 178 -8.86 -41.91 17.41
CA ALA A 178 -9.13 -40.77 18.27
C ALA A 178 -9.08 -41.18 19.75
N ALA A 179 -9.65 -42.33 20.12
CA ALA A 179 -9.60 -42.85 21.48
C ALA A 179 -8.16 -43.13 21.94
N ARG A 180 -7.31 -43.71 21.08
CA ARG A 180 -5.89 -43.91 21.38
C ARG A 180 -5.13 -42.59 21.53
N ALA A 181 -5.38 -41.62 20.63
CA ALA A 181 -4.74 -40.31 20.70
C ALA A 181 -5.08 -39.56 22.00
N ILE A 182 -6.33 -39.60 22.45
CA ILE A 182 -6.76 -38.96 23.71
C ILE A 182 -6.12 -39.63 24.93
N LYS A 183 -6.00 -40.96 24.92
CA LYS A 183 -5.39 -41.73 26.02
C LYS A 183 -3.90 -41.45 26.20
N MET A 184 -3.24 -40.80 25.24
CA MET A 184 -1.86 -40.34 25.39
C MET A 184 -1.73 -39.10 26.28
N PHE A 185 -2.82 -38.37 26.53
CA PHE A 185 -2.83 -37.19 27.40
C PHE A 185 -3.18 -37.57 28.85
N PRO A 186 -2.70 -36.80 29.86
CA PRO A 186 -3.16 -36.93 31.24
C PRO A 186 -4.71 -36.88 31.31
N PRO A 187 -5.35 -37.64 32.22
CA PRO A 187 -6.80 -37.82 32.20
C PRO A 187 -7.56 -36.49 32.35
N ASP A 188 -7.05 -35.54 33.13
CA ASP A 188 -7.68 -34.21 33.28
C ASP A 188 -7.62 -33.38 31.98
N GLN A 189 -6.53 -33.50 31.23
CA GLN A 189 -6.37 -32.84 29.93
C GLN A 189 -7.23 -33.50 28.86
N ALA A 190 -7.31 -34.84 28.86
CA ALA A 190 -8.21 -35.59 28.01
C ALA A 190 -9.67 -35.17 28.22
N LEU A 191 -10.11 -35.00 29.47
CA LEU A 191 -11.46 -34.51 29.78
C LEU A 191 -11.69 -33.08 29.26
N ASN A 192 -10.73 -32.18 29.42
CA ASN A 192 -10.83 -30.81 28.87
C ASN A 192 -10.91 -30.76 27.34
N LEU A 193 -10.22 -31.68 26.65
CA LEU A 193 -10.33 -31.83 25.20
C LEU A 193 -11.69 -32.41 24.81
N LEU A 194 -12.19 -33.40 25.56
CA LEU A 194 -13.49 -34.04 25.31
C LEU A 194 -14.67 -33.09 25.57
N ASP A 195 -14.59 -32.21 26.56
CA ASP A 195 -15.67 -31.27 26.92
C ASP A 195 -15.86 -30.16 25.86
N GLN A 196 -14.83 -29.87 25.07
CA GLN A 196 -14.92 -28.94 23.93
C GLN A 196 -15.68 -29.55 22.74
N VAL A 197 -15.88 -30.86 22.72
CA VAL A 197 -16.66 -31.54 21.68
C VAL A 197 -18.14 -31.40 22.02
N GLY A 198 -18.77 -30.34 21.52
CA GLY A 198 -20.21 -30.18 21.68
C GLY A 198 -21.00 -31.31 20.99
N ASP A 199 -22.18 -31.65 21.54
CA ASP A 199 -23.06 -32.71 21.00
C ASP A 199 -23.52 -32.45 19.54
N SER A 200 -23.32 -31.24 19.03
CA SER A 200 -23.67 -30.84 17.65
C SER A 200 -22.59 -31.20 16.60
N VAL A 201 -21.43 -31.71 17.00
CA VAL A 201 -20.32 -31.99 16.08
C VAL A 201 -20.64 -33.23 15.24
N ARG A 202 -20.77 -33.05 13.92
CA ARG A 202 -21.16 -34.11 12.97
C ARG A 202 -20.17 -35.29 12.91
N ASN A 203 -18.89 -35.04 13.19
CA ASN A 203 -17.85 -36.06 13.25
C ASN A 203 -16.90 -35.76 14.43
N PRO A 204 -17.17 -36.30 15.63
CA PRO A 204 -16.41 -35.98 16.83
C PRO A 204 -14.98 -36.54 16.78
N SER A 205 -14.75 -37.70 16.15
CA SER A 205 -13.40 -38.31 16.02
C SER A 205 -12.42 -37.41 15.27
N ALA A 206 -12.82 -36.86 14.13
CA ALA A 206 -11.96 -35.97 13.34
C ALA A 206 -11.66 -34.65 14.07
N PHE A 207 -12.64 -34.12 14.81
CA PHE A 207 -12.47 -32.91 15.59
C PHE A 207 -11.46 -33.11 16.73
N VAL A 208 -11.60 -34.21 17.49
CA VAL A 208 -10.67 -34.50 18.58
C VAL A 208 -9.27 -34.80 18.08
N MET A 209 -9.10 -35.58 17.00
CA MET A 209 -7.79 -35.81 16.38
C MET A 209 -7.09 -34.49 16.00
N ARG A 210 -7.85 -33.52 15.47
CA ARG A 210 -7.31 -32.19 15.15
C ARG A 210 -6.87 -31.42 16.39
N MET A 211 -7.64 -31.49 17.48
CA MET A 211 -7.26 -30.86 18.74
C MET A 211 -6.03 -31.52 19.36
N CYS A 212 -5.97 -32.86 19.41
CA CYS A 212 -4.81 -33.60 19.91
C CYS A 212 -3.53 -33.23 19.12
N ASN A 213 -3.60 -33.19 17.78
CA ASN A 213 -2.47 -32.81 16.94
C ASN A 213 -2.02 -31.37 17.19
N ARG A 214 -2.98 -30.44 17.35
CA ARG A 214 -2.67 -29.04 17.68
C ARG A 214 -1.97 -28.93 19.05
N THR A 215 -2.50 -29.62 20.06
CA THR A 215 -1.89 -29.63 21.41
C THR A 215 -0.50 -30.29 21.44
N MET A 216 -0.24 -31.26 20.57
CA MET A 216 1.10 -31.85 20.41
C MET A 216 2.08 -30.92 19.67
N GLN A 217 1.61 -30.20 18.65
CA GLN A 217 2.44 -29.28 17.86
C GLN A 217 2.77 -27.99 18.61
N ASP A 218 1.84 -27.48 19.42
CA ASP A 218 2.02 -26.26 20.20
C ASP A 218 2.93 -26.44 21.44
N GLY A 219 3.58 -27.61 21.58
CA GLY A 219 4.75 -27.76 22.46
C GLY A 219 4.44 -27.88 23.96
N GLY A 220 3.34 -28.52 24.34
CA GLY A 220 3.10 -28.97 25.72
C GLY A 220 1.72 -28.62 26.27
N PRO A 221 1.33 -29.20 27.43
CA PRO A 221 0.04 -28.94 28.04
C PRO A 221 -0.13 -27.42 28.22
N PRO A 222 -1.33 -26.86 27.98
CA PRO A 222 -1.59 -25.48 28.33
C PRO A 222 -1.32 -25.36 29.82
N ARG A 223 -0.21 -24.71 30.16
CA ARG A 223 0.19 -24.41 31.53
C ARG A 223 -1.01 -23.71 32.13
N ALA A 224 -1.74 -24.43 32.97
CA ALA A 224 -3.01 -23.99 33.53
C ALA A 224 -2.79 -22.59 34.08
N GLN A 225 -3.64 -21.66 33.64
CA GLN A 225 -3.74 -20.26 34.06
C GLN A 225 -3.11 -19.98 35.43
N GLU A 226 -1.79 -19.77 35.46
CA GLU A 226 -1.10 -19.03 36.52
C GLU A 226 -1.41 -17.56 36.27
N PHE A 227 -2.65 -17.20 36.55
CA PHE A 227 -3.13 -15.82 36.59
C PHE A 227 -2.79 -15.26 37.97
N ASP A 228 -1.51 -14.95 38.23
CA ASP A 228 -1.14 -13.81 39.08
C ASP A 228 0.40 -13.59 39.11
N ARG A 229 0.81 -12.43 38.59
CA ARG A 229 2.00 -11.66 39.02
C ARG A 229 3.36 -12.38 38.99
N ARG A 230 4.03 -12.37 37.83
CA ARG A 230 5.42 -11.87 37.73
C ARG A 230 5.91 -11.85 36.29
N GLU A 231 6.65 -10.78 36.01
CA GLU A 231 7.65 -10.63 34.96
C GLU A 231 7.11 -10.52 33.53
N GLU A 232 6.92 -9.26 33.12
CA GLU A 232 7.17 -8.81 31.76
C GLU A 232 8.58 -9.27 31.38
N GLY A 233 8.68 -10.49 30.86
CA GLY A 233 9.85 -10.90 30.09
C GLY A 233 10.05 -9.87 28.97
N PRO A 234 11.31 -9.55 28.63
CA PRO A 234 11.60 -8.60 27.57
C PRO A 234 10.81 -8.99 26.31
N PRO A 235 10.19 -8.02 25.62
CA PRO A 235 9.34 -8.31 24.46
C PRO A 235 10.14 -9.17 23.50
N ARG A 236 9.66 -10.39 23.25
CA ARG A 236 10.26 -11.25 22.23
C ARG A 236 10.18 -10.48 20.93
N ILE A 237 11.34 -10.23 20.33
CA ILE A 237 11.42 -9.56 19.03
C ILE A 237 10.62 -10.44 18.06
N PRO A 238 9.55 -9.91 17.44
CA PRO A 238 8.76 -10.69 16.49
C PRO A 238 9.66 -11.23 15.41
N THR A 239 9.60 -12.54 15.20
CA THR A 239 10.34 -13.21 14.14
C THR A 239 9.84 -12.72 12.77
N GLN A 240 10.62 -12.94 11.71
CA GLN A 240 10.17 -12.59 10.35
C GLN A 240 8.85 -13.30 9.99
N PHE A 241 8.64 -14.53 10.50
CA PHE A 241 7.38 -15.26 10.35
C PHE A 241 6.22 -14.57 11.06
N ASP A 242 6.41 -14.05 12.28
CA ASP A 242 5.35 -13.32 12.98
C ASP A 242 4.94 -12.04 12.23
N ARG A 243 5.92 -11.37 11.59
CA ARG A 243 5.66 -10.20 10.75
C ARG A 243 4.90 -10.57 9.47
N LEU A 244 5.24 -11.71 8.87
CA LEU A 244 4.57 -12.24 7.67
C LEU A 244 3.11 -12.57 7.99
N GLU A 245 2.85 -13.30 9.06
CA GLU A 245 1.49 -13.65 9.52
C GLU A 245 0.65 -12.41 9.83
N ALA A 246 1.24 -11.43 10.51
CA ALA A 246 0.57 -10.17 10.78
C ALA A 246 0.17 -9.43 9.49
N ALA A 247 1.05 -9.41 8.48
CA ALA A 247 0.78 -8.78 7.19
C ALA A 247 -0.29 -9.55 6.39
N ILE A 248 -0.24 -10.89 6.37
CA ILE A 248 -1.25 -11.74 5.73
C ILE A 248 -2.64 -11.49 6.35
N ALA A 249 -2.69 -11.39 7.68
CA ALA A 249 -3.93 -11.13 8.42
C ALA A 249 -4.47 -9.71 8.15
N ASP A 250 -3.60 -8.69 8.08
CA ASP A 250 -3.99 -7.30 7.83
C ASP A 250 -4.59 -7.11 6.43
N MET A 251 -4.02 -7.76 5.41
CA MET A 251 -4.54 -7.72 4.04
C MET A 251 -5.75 -8.64 3.79
N GLY A 252 -6.10 -9.51 4.74
CA GLY A 252 -7.21 -10.45 4.61
C GLY A 252 -7.04 -11.43 3.46
N LEU A 253 -5.82 -11.97 3.27
CA LEU A 253 -5.54 -12.92 2.20
C LEU A 253 -6.23 -14.27 2.44
N ASP A 254 -6.63 -14.94 1.36
CA ASP A 254 -7.22 -16.28 1.45
C ASP A 254 -6.20 -17.38 1.82
N GLU A 255 -6.73 -18.55 2.21
CA GLU A 255 -5.90 -19.69 2.62
C GLU A 255 -4.97 -20.19 1.49
N SER A 256 -5.37 -20.02 0.22
CA SER A 256 -4.56 -20.40 -0.93
C SER A 256 -3.33 -19.51 -1.07
N ALA A 257 -3.52 -18.19 -1.06
CA ALA A 257 -2.43 -17.21 -1.11
C ALA A 257 -1.49 -17.38 0.09
N THR A 258 -2.05 -17.62 1.27
CA THR A 258 -1.29 -17.89 2.49
C THR A 258 -0.36 -19.09 2.33
N ARG A 259 -0.86 -20.23 1.80
CA ARG A 259 -0.02 -21.41 1.56
C ARG A 259 1.12 -21.12 0.59
N VAL A 260 0.85 -20.44 -0.52
CA VAL A 260 1.88 -20.12 -1.52
C VAL A 260 2.93 -19.15 -0.95
N LEU A 261 2.53 -18.20 -0.08
CA LEU A 261 3.48 -17.32 0.61
C LEU A 261 4.39 -18.06 1.59
N HIS A 262 3.90 -19.11 2.27
CA HIS A 262 4.73 -19.94 3.15
C HIS A 262 5.72 -20.84 2.41
N GLU A 263 5.49 -21.11 1.12
CA GLU A 263 6.44 -21.83 0.27
C GLU A 263 7.63 -20.94 -0.15
N LEU A 264 7.51 -19.61 -0.03
CA LEU A 264 8.56 -18.66 -0.31
C LEU A 264 9.42 -18.35 0.94
N PRO A 265 10.70 -17.96 0.75
CA PRO A 265 11.48 -17.38 1.84
C PRO A 265 10.74 -16.18 2.47
N PRO A 266 10.72 -16.04 3.81
CA PRO A 266 9.89 -15.04 4.50
C PRO A 266 10.21 -13.60 4.07
N GLU A 267 11.47 -13.32 3.72
CA GLU A 267 11.89 -12.01 3.20
C GLU A 267 11.28 -11.70 1.82
N GLN A 268 11.20 -12.72 0.94
CA GLN A 268 10.57 -12.58 -0.37
C GLN A 268 9.05 -12.43 -0.23
N ALA A 269 8.43 -13.21 0.65
CA ALA A 269 7.01 -13.10 0.93
C ALA A 269 6.64 -11.70 1.45
N LEU A 270 7.40 -11.17 2.42
CA LEU A 270 7.21 -9.80 2.92
C LEU A 270 7.44 -8.73 1.84
N SER A 271 8.42 -8.92 0.95
CA SER A 271 8.66 -8.03 -0.18
C SER A 271 7.46 -8.01 -1.15
N LEU A 272 6.93 -9.19 -1.52
CA LEU A 272 5.74 -9.28 -2.38
C LEU A 272 4.52 -8.61 -1.75
N LEU A 273 4.35 -8.78 -0.44
CA LEU A 273 3.26 -8.17 0.32
C LEU A 273 3.36 -6.63 0.35
N SER A 274 4.57 -6.07 0.42
CA SER A 274 4.77 -4.61 0.39
C SER A 274 4.44 -3.96 -0.96
N GLN A 275 4.37 -4.74 -2.05
CA GLN A 275 4.01 -4.26 -3.40
C GLN A 275 2.50 -4.18 -3.63
N VAL A 276 1.68 -4.69 -2.70
CA VAL A 276 0.22 -4.71 -2.87
C VAL A 276 -0.37 -3.39 -2.36
N ASP A 277 -0.85 -2.55 -3.29
CA ASP A 277 -1.55 -1.33 -2.92
C ASP A 277 -2.88 -1.61 -2.22
N ALA A 278 -3.24 -0.76 -1.25
CA ALA A 278 -4.54 -0.83 -0.55
C ALA A 278 -5.76 -0.66 -1.49
N GLY A 279 -5.54 -0.22 -2.74
CA GLY A 279 -6.57 -0.09 -3.78
C GLY A 279 -6.83 -1.36 -4.59
N VAL A 280 -6.07 -2.44 -4.40
CA VAL A 280 -6.23 -3.67 -5.18
C VAL A 280 -7.55 -4.37 -4.81
N ARG A 281 -8.43 -4.53 -5.81
CA ARG A 281 -9.77 -5.09 -5.63
C ARG A 281 -9.78 -6.55 -5.13
N ASN A 282 -8.73 -7.31 -5.43
CA ASN A 282 -8.56 -8.69 -4.98
C ASN A 282 -7.07 -8.97 -4.67
N PRO A 283 -6.63 -8.72 -3.43
CA PRO A 283 -5.23 -8.84 -3.06
C PRO A 283 -4.74 -10.30 -3.13
N SER A 284 -5.59 -11.28 -2.82
CA SER A 284 -5.20 -12.71 -2.86
C SER A 284 -4.85 -13.20 -4.26
N ALA A 285 -5.63 -12.81 -5.27
CA ALA A 285 -5.31 -13.18 -6.66
C ALA A 285 -4.02 -12.52 -7.17
N PHE A 286 -3.80 -11.26 -6.79
CA PHE A 286 -2.59 -10.52 -7.15
C PHE A 286 -1.34 -11.13 -6.52
N VAL A 287 -1.39 -11.40 -5.20
CA VAL A 287 -0.31 -12.05 -4.45
C VAL A 287 -0.02 -13.46 -5.00
N MET A 288 -1.05 -14.27 -5.29
CA MET A 288 -0.84 -15.59 -5.89
C MET A 288 -0.14 -15.50 -7.26
N SER A 289 -0.51 -14.54 -8.10
CA SER A 289 0.15 -14.34 -9.40
C SER A 289 1.63 -13.97 -9.25
N LEU A 290 1.96 -13.11 -8.28
CA LEU A 290 3.34 -12.73 -7.98
C LEU A 290 4.13 -13.91 -7.40
N ALA A 291 3.54 -14.63 -6.44
CA ALA A 291 4.20 -15.73 -5.78
C ALA A 291 4.45 -16.92 -6.73
N HIS A 292 3.50 -17.25 -7.62
CA HIS A 292 3.73 -18.25 -8.67
C HIS A 292 4.80 -17.81 -9.67
N ARG A 293 4.91 -16.52 -9.99
CA ARG A 293 5.99 -16.01 -10.86
C ARG A 293 7.36 -16.16 -10.18
N ALA A 294 7.44 -15.90 -8.87
CA ALA A 294 8.66 -16.10 -8.08
C ALA A 294 9.06 -17.59 -8.00
N LEU A 295 8.10 -18.49 -7.75
CA LEU A 295 8.36 -19.94 -7.69
C LEU A 295 8.78 -20.55 -9.03
N LYS A 296 8.30 -20.00 -10.16
CA LYS A 296 8.62 -20.51 -11.51
C LYS A 296 10.02 -20.11 -12.00
N GLY A 297 10.88 -19.55 -11.13
CA GLY A 297 12.22 -19.11 -11.51
C GLY A 297 12.20 -17.91 -12.45
N GLY A 298 11.10 -17.13 -12.45
CA GLY A 298 11.21 -15.75 -12.91
C GLY A 298 12.28 -15.04 -12.06
N PRO A 299 13.04 -14.10 -12.63
CA PRO A 299 14.09 -13.39 -11.88
C PRO A 299 13.52 -12.97 -10.53
N GLY A 300 14.15 -13.42 -9.45
CA GLY A 300 13.58 -13.34 -8.11
C GLY A 300 13.35 -11.89 -7.65
N PRO A 301 12.67 -11.67 -6.52
CA PRO A 301 12.35 -10.34 -5.98
C PRO A 301 13.57 -9.55 -5.49
N GLN A 302 14.81 -10.00 -5.73
CA GLN A 302 16.00 -9.30 -5.26
C GLN A 302 16.29 -8.00 -6.00
N HIS A 303 15.70 -7.80 -7.18
CA HIS A 303 15.75 -6.52 -7.89
C HIS A 303 14.72 -6.56 -9.04
N TRP A 304 13.43 -6.57 -8.73
CA TRP A 304 12.49 -5.96 -9.67
C TRP A 304 12.56 -4.44 -9.45
N GLN A 305 13.69 -3.81 -9.82
CA GLN A 305 13.49 -2.57 -10.56
C GLN A 305 12.70 -3.07 -11.75
N GLY A 306 11.43 -2.68 -11.86
CA GLY A 306 10.76 -2.77 -13.16
C GLY A 306 11.67 -2.17 -14.23
N PRO A 307 11.35 -2.36 -15.52
CA PRO A 307 12.05 -1.61 -16.55
C PRO A 307 12.20 -0.17 -16.06
N SER A 308 13.45 0.29 -16.01
CA SER A 308 13.74 1.60 -15.42
C SER A 308 12.80 2.63 -16.02
N LEU A 309 12.43 3.68 -15.30
CA LEU A 309 11.48 4.67 -15.84
C LEU A 309 11.81 5.12 -17.29
N PRO A 310 13.10 5.30 -17.67
CA PRO A 310 13.52 5.45 -19.08
C PRO A 310 13.19 4.26 -19.98
N GLU A 311 13.45 3.02 -19.55
CA GLU A 311 13.12 1.82 -20.31
C GLU A 311 11.61 1.62 -20.49
N LEU A 312 10.80 2.03 -19.51
CA LEU A 312 9.34 2.01 -19.62
C LEU A 312 8.84 3.06 -20.63
N VAL A 313 9.51 4.22 -20.71
CA VAL A 313 9.29 5.23 -21.75
C VAL A 313 9.61 4.63 -23.12
N GLU A 314 10.76 3.97 -23.28
CA GLU A 314 11.16 3.29 -24.54
C GLU A 314 10.15 2.21 -24.96
N GLN A 315 9.70 1.37 -24.02
CA GLN A 315 8.69 0.36 -24.28
C GLN A 315 7.37 0.97 -24.77
N ASN A 316 6.97 2.12 -24.20
CA ASN A 316 5.76 2.82 -24.64
C ASN A 316 5.94 3.53 -25.99
N ILE A 317 7.12 4.11 -26.26
CA ILE A 317 7.48 4.67 -27.56
C ILE A 317 7.38 3.59 -28.65
N ALA A 318 7.94 2.41 -28.39
CA ALA A 318 7.88 1.26 -29.28
C ALA A 318 6.44 0.74 -29.45
N ARG A 319 5.68 0.64 -28.36
CA ARG A 319 4.27 0.18 -28.36
C ARG A 319 3.37 1.09 -29.20
N LEU A 320 3.54 2.41 -29.07
CA LEU A 320 2.73 3.41 -29.77
C LEU A 320 3.27 3.74 -31.17
N ARG A 321 4.42 3.18 -31.56
CA ARG A 321 5.10 3.43 -32.84
C ARG A 321 5.26 4.93 -33.13
N LEU A 322 5.79 5.67 -32.15
CA LEU A 322 5.99 7.10 -32.30
C LEU A 322 7.05 7.40 -33.37
N ASP A 323 6.84 8.47 -34.15
CA ASP A 323 7.85 8.95 -35.10
C ASP A 323 9.12 9.46 -34.40
N GLU A 324 10.22 9.52 -35.15
CA GLU A 324 11.54 9.90 -34.61
C GLU A 324 11.54 11.32 -34.01
N SER A 325 10.72 12.22 -34.57
CA SER A 325 10.60 13.58 -34.06
C SER A 325 9.96 13.61 -32.67
N ALA A 326 8.86 12.88 -32.46
CA ALA A 326 8.17 12.77 -31.18
C ALA A 326 9.02 12.05 -30.14
N THR A 327 9.73 10.99 -30.54
CA THR A 327 10.69 10.27 -29.69
C THR A 327 11.80 11.20 -29.20
N ARG A 328 12.43 11.96 -30.12
CA ARG A 328 13.47 12.94 -29.75
C ARG A 328 12.96 13.99 -28.76
N MET A 329 11.75 14.51 -28.99
CA MET A 329 11.11 15.47 -28.07
C MET A 329 10.79 14.86 -26.69
N LEU A 330 10.43 13.58 -26.60
CA LEU A 330 10.22 12.90 -25.32
C LEU A 330 11.53 12.70 -24.55
N HIS A 331 12.65 12.40 -25.22
CA HIS A 331 13.96 12.27 -24.57
C HIS A 331 14.52 13.59 -24.04
N GLU A 332 14.06 14.73 -24.56
CA GLU A 332 14.41 16.04 -24.02
C GLU A 332 13.68 16.37 -22.70
N LEU A 333 12.62 15.62 -22.36
CA LEU A 333 11.91 15.75 -21.08
C LEU A 333 12.48 14.81 -20.02
N SER A 334 12.19 15.10 -18.75
CA SER A 334 12.46 14.11 -17.69
C SER A 334 11.58 12.87 -17.91
N PRO A 335 12.07 11.66 -17.57
CA PRO A 335 11.35 10.42 -17.84
C PRO A 335 9.98 10.36 -17.16
N GLU A 336 9.81 11.05 -16.03
CA GLU A 336 8.53 11.19 -15.33
C GLU A 336 7.49 11.96 -16.18
N HIS A 337 7.86 13.12 -16.73
CA HIS A 337 6.95 13.89 -17.59
C HIS A 337 6.67 13.18 -18.92
N ALA A 338 7.67 12.47 -19.46
CA ALA A 338 7.47 11.64 -20.65
C ALA A 338 6.41 10.56 -20.39
N MET A 339 6.47 9.86 -19.25
CA MET A 339 5.45 8.88 -18.86
C MET A 339 4.07 9.51 -18.68
N ASP A 340 3.97 10.67 -18.01
CA ASP A 340 2.68 11.37 -17.83
C ASP A 340 2.00 11.73 -19.17
N ILE A 341 2.78 12.10 -20.19
CA ILE A 341 2.28 12.38 -21.53
C ILE A 341 1.84 11.08 -22.22
N LEU A 342 2.63 10.01 -22.08
CA LEU A 342 2.34 8.70 -22.68
C LEU A 342 1.09 8.04 -22.07
N ASP A 343 0.85 8.19 -20.77
CA ASP A 343 -0.34 7.67 -20.07
C ASP A 343 -1.64 8.39 -20.48
N GLN A 344 -1.54 9.63 -20.96
CA GLN A 344 -2.69 10.36 -21.49
C GLN A 344 -3.11 9.90 -22.89
N ILE A 345 -2.28 9.12 -23.58
CA ILE A 345 -2.58 8.57 -24.90
C ILE A 345 -3.46 7.34 -24.72
N GLY A 346 -4.77 7.55 -24.82
CA GLY A 346 -5.71 6.44 -24.96
C GLY A 346 -5.57 5.73 -26.30
N ASP A 347 -6.03 4.48 -26.37
CA ASP A 347 -5.99 3.66 -27.59
C ASP A 347 -6.81 4.27 -28.77
N ASP A 348 -7.66 5.25 -28.48
CA ASP A 348 -8.50 5.97 -29.47
C ASP A 348 -7.75 7.09 -30.23
N VAL A 349 -6.50 7.40 -29.89
CA VAL A 349 -5.75 8.49 -30.52
C VAL A 349 -5.29 8.08 -31.92
N ARG A 350 -5.93 8.67 -32.94
CA ARG A 350 -5.66 8.39 -34.36
C ARG A 350 -4.20 8.62 -34.81
N ASN A 351 -3.49 9.57 -34.19
CA ASN A 351 -2.09 9.84 -34.47
C ASN A 351 -1.36 10.17 -33.15
N PRO A 352 -0.71 9.18 -32.50
CA PRO A 352 -0.08 9.38 -31.20
C PRO A 352 1.13 10.32 -31.28
N SER A 353 1.90 10.32 -32.38
CA SER A 353 3.07 11.18 -32.54
C SER A 353 2.72 12.67 -32.60
N ALA A 354 1.62 13.02 -33.27
CA ALA A 354 1.12 14.40 -33.30
C ALA A 354 0.64 14.87 -31.92
N PHE A 355 0.00 13.97 -31.15
CA PHE A 355 -0.45 14.26 -29.79
C PHE A 355 0.74 14.51 -28.85
N VAL A 356 1.71 13.59 -28.84
CA VAL A 356 2.95 13.72 -28.05
C VAL A 356 3.65 15.03 -28.37
N THR A 357 3.86 15.32 -29.66
CA THR A 357 4.51 16.57 -30.10
C THR A 357 3.78 17.82 -29.58
N ALA A 358 2.44 17.82 -29.60
CA ALA A 358 1.65 18.95 -29.13
C ALA A 358 1.75 19.12 -27.61
N GLU A 359 1.71 18.03 -26.85
CA GLU A 359 1.75 18.08 -25.38
C GLU A 359 3.15 18.39 -24.87
N VAL A 360 4.21 17.85 -25.49
CA VAL A 360 5.59 18.23 -25.19
C VAL A 360 5.83 19.72 -25.44
N ARG A 361 5.33 20.28 -26.56
CA ARG A 361 5.40 21.73 -26.81
C ARG A 361 4.68 22.55 -25.75
N LYS A 362 3.56 22.06 -25.24
CA LYS A 362 2.80 22.71 -24.16
C LYS A 362 3.57 22.69 -22.84
N VAL A 363 4.28 21.60 -22.52
CA VAL A 363 5.19 21.53 -21.36
C VAL A 363 6.34 22.53 -21.51
N PHE A 364 6.99 22.60 -22.67
CA PHE A 364 8.04 23.60 -22.91
C PHE A 364 7.52 25.04 -22.87
N GLN A 365 6.31 25.28 -23.39
CA GLN A 365 5.70 26.61 -23.40
C GLN A 365 5.18 27.05 -22.02
N ALA A 366 4.79 26.10 -21.17
CA ALA A 366 4.45 26.35 -19.77
C ALA A 366 5.67 26.69 -18.91
N GLY A 367 6.88 26.41 -19.42
CA GLY A 367 8.15 26.52 -18.69
C GLY A 367 8.35 25.37 -17.70
N PRO A 368 9.59 25.11 -17.27
CA PRO A 368 9.85 24.08 -16.28
C PRO A 368 9.01 24.36 -15.03
N PRO A 369 8.23 23.40 -14.52
CA PRO A 369 7.57 23.57 -13.24
C PRO A 369 8.67 23.81 -12.22
N ARG A 370 8.60 24.94 -11.50
CA ARG A 370 9.58 25.31 -10.47
C ARG A 370 9.45 24.31 -9.31
N PHE A 371 10.09 23.14 -9.43
CA PHE A 371 9.88 22.02 -8.50
C PHE A 371 10.81 22.02 -7.28
N ASP A 372 11.80 22.93 -7.20
CA ASP A 372 12.73 23.01 -6.06
C ASP A 372 12.53 24.20 -5.12
N ALA A 373 11.38 24.89 -5.19
CA ALA A 373 11.00 25.80 -4.11
C ALA A 373 10.30 24.99 -3.01
N PRO A 374 10.73 25.06 -1.74
CA PRO A 374 10.06 24.37 -0.64
C PRO A 374 8.58 24.73 -0.69
N ARG A 375 7.75 23.71 -0.83
CA ARG A 375 6.29 23.83 -0.93
C ARG A 375 5.84 24.81 0.17
N PRO A 376 5.38 26.02 -0.18
CA PRO A 376 4.95 26.98 0.84
C PRO A 376 3.88 26.29 1.69
N PRO A 377 3.86 26.55 3.01
CA PRO A 377 2.83 26.00 3.89
C PRO A 377 1.48 26.25 3.24
N PRO A 378 0.54 25.27 3.30
CA PRO A 378 -0.76 25.42 2.67
C PRO A 378 -1.33 26.79 3.08
N PRO A 379 -1.68 27.64 2.10
CA PRO A 379 -2.14 29.00 2.39
C PRO A 379 -3.25 28.88 3.43
N ASN A 380 -3.12 29.63 4.52
CA ASN A 380 -4.06 29.53 5.62
C ASN A 380 -5.48 29.68 5.04
N SER A 381 -6.42 28.85 5.47
CA SER A 381 -7.82 28.89 5.01
C SER A 381 -8.45 30.30 5.15
N ARG A 382 -7.89 31.10 6.07
CA ARG A 382 -8.17 32.54 6.23
C ARG A 382 -7.77 33.39 5.02
N ASP A 383 -6.60 33.15 4.43
CA ASP A 383 -6.09 33.91 3.29
C ASP A 383 -6.92 33.63 2.03
N LEU A 384 -7.32 32.37 1.83
CA LEU A 384 -8.18 31.98 0.70
C LEU A 384 -9.57 32.63 0.77
N SER A 385 -10.16 32.74 1.97
CA SER A 385 -11.46 33.39 2.15
C SER A 385 -11.38 34.89 1.82
N GLN A 386 -10.27 35.54 2.19
CA GLN A 386 -10.02 36.93 1.87
C GLN A 386 -9.69 37.13 0.39
N GLN A 387 -9.04 36.16 -0.25
CA GLN A 387 -8.84 36.12 -1.69
C GLN A 387 -10.16 36.04 -2.46
N VAL A 388 -11.11 35.20 -2.03
CA VAL A 388 -12.47 35.13 -2.60
C VAL A 388 -13.18 36.48 -2.46
N ALA A 389 -13.08 37.15 -1.31
CA ALA A 389 -13.66 38.48 -1.10
C ALA A 389 -13.02 39.55 -2.01
N ASN A 390 -11.70 39.52 -2.17
CA ASN A 390 -10.97 40.46 -3.03
C ASN A 390 -11.30 40.26 -4.51
N LEU A 391 -11.35 39.00 -4.98
CA LEU A 391 -11.73 38.67 -6.36
C LEU A 391 -13.18 39.02 -6.65
N ALA A 392 -14.11 38.71 -5.74
CA ALA A 392 -15.52 39.07 -5.89
C ALA A 392 -15.71 40.59 -5.97
N LYS A 393 -14.96 41.35 -5.14
CA LYS A 393 -14.95 42.81 -5.19
C LYS A 393 -14.36 43.35 -6.50
N ALA A 394 -13.29 42.74 -7.02
CA ALA A 394 -12.68 43.12 -8.29
C ALA A 394 -13.60 42.86 -9.50
N LEU A 395 -14.45 41.82 -9.42
CA LEU A 395 -15.42 41.47 -10.46
C LEU A 395 -16.77 42.20 -10.32
N GLU A 396 -16.91 43.06 -9.31
CA GLU A 396 -18.12 43.82 -8.98
C GLU A 396 -19.33 42.91 -8.74
N LEU A 397 -19.14 41.83 -7.98
CA LEU A 397 -20.23 40.92 -7.60
C LEU A 397 -21.07 41.50 -6.44
N ASP A 398 -22.37 41.21 -6.46
CA ASP A 398 -23.29 41.61 -5.39
C ASP A 398 -22.97 40.90 -4.06
N SER A 399 -23.37 41.50 -2.94
CA SER A 399 -23.17 40.93 -1.60
C SER A 399 -23.77 39.53 -1.44
N ASP A 400 -24.96 39.32 -1.99
CA ASP A 400 -25.67 38.03 -1.92
C ASP A 400 -24.90 36.93 -2.68
N CYS A 401 -24.16 37.33 -3.71
CA CYS A 401 -23.32 36.44 -4.49
C CYS A 401 -22.08 36.00 -3.69
N LEU A 402 -21.53 36.89 -2.86
CA LEU A 402 -20.45 36.58 -1.92
C LEU A 402 -20.89 35.57 -0.87
N ASP A 403 -22.08 35.75 -0.29
CA ASP A 403 -22.63 34.80 0.68
C ASP A 403 -22.87 33.42 0.05
N ALA A 404 -23.31 33.38 -1.22
CA ALA A 404 -23.44 32.14 -1.96
C ALA A 404 -22.08 31.44 -2.19
N LEU A 405 -21.02 32.18 -2.53
CA LEU A 405 -19.67 31.63 -2.68
C LEU A 405 -19.08 31.12 -1.36
N LEU A 406 -19.36 31.77 -0.23
CA LEU A 406 -18.92 31.32 1.09
C LEU A 406 -19.64 30.05 1.57
N SER A 407 -20.75 29.67 0.92
CA SER A 407 -21.52 28.48 1.27
C SER A 407 -21.05 27.18 0.57
N ILE A 408 -20.04 27.28 -0.29
CA ILE A 408 -19.33 26.15 -0.93
C ILE A 408 -17.87 26.11 -0.45
N SER A 409 -17.11 25.09 -0.86
CA SER A 409 -15.69 25.04 -0.49
C SER A 409 -14.92 26.21 -1.11
N THR A 410 -13.94 26.76 -0.37
CA THR A 410 -13.18 27.94 -0.79
C THR A 410 -12.46 27.71 -2.12
N GLN A 411 -11.98 26.50 -2.36
CA GLN A 411 -11.32 26.11 -3.61
C GLN A 411 -12.29 26.13 -4.80
N GLU A 412 -13.52 25.64 -4.63
CA GLU A 412 -14.54 25.72 -5.67
C GLU A 412 -14.97 27.16 -5.96
N ALA A 413 -15.06 28.00 -4.92
CA ALA A 413 -15.35 29.42 -5.08
C ALA A 413 -14.28 30.12 -5.94
N VAL A 414 -12.98 29.85 -5.68
CA VAL A 414 -11.88 30.38 -6.50
C VAL A 414 -11.97 29.91 -7.95
N MET A 415 -12.21 28.61 -8.19
CA MET A 415 -12.38 28.09 -9.56
C MET A 415 -13.54 28.74 -10.33
N ILE A 416 -14.67 29.00 -9.66
CA ILE A 416 -15.82 29.68 -10.27
C ILE A 416 -15.45 31.13 -10.63
N LEU A 417 -14.74 31.83 -9.74
CA LEU A 417 -14.30 33.21 -9.95
C LEU A 417 -13.25 33.33 -11.07
N GLU A 418 -12.30 32.41 -11.17
CA GLU A 418 -11.32 32.37 -12.27
C GLU A 418 -11.99 32.11 -13.62
N ARG A 419 -12.93 31.16 -13.68
CA ARG A 419 -13.72 30.90 -14.89
C ARG A 419 -14.54 32.12 -15.28
N LEU A 420 -15.17 32.79 -14.30
CA LEU A 420 -15.90 34.03 -14.54
C LEU A 420 -14.96 35.11 -15.08
N ALA A 421 -13.77 35.30 -14.50
CA ALA A 421 -12.79 36.29 -14.97
C ALA A 421 -12.40 36.07 -16.44
N ASN A 422 -12.18 34.82 -16.83
CA ASN A 422 -11.84 34.43 -18.22
C ASN A 422 -13.00 34.63 -19.21
N THR A 423 -14.25 34.62 -18.73
CA THR A 423 -15.46 34.74 -19.57
C THR A 423 -16.23 36.05 -19.35
N ALA A 424 -15.67 36.97 -18.55
CA ALA A 424 -16.36 38.15 -18.02
C ALA A 424 -16.86 39.11 -19.10
N SER A 425 -16.21 39.13 -20.28
CA SER A 425 -16.59 39.98 -21.41
C SER A 425 -17.85 39.50 -22.14
N ASN A 426 -18.19 38.21 -22.05
CA ASN A 426 -19.33 37.62 -22.75
C ASN A 426 -20.58 37.47 -21.85
N ILE A 427 -20.42 37.65 -20.54
CA ILE A 427 -21.48 37.41 -19.57
C ILE A 427 -22.21 38.73 -19.27
N ARG A 428 -23.49 38.80 -19.65
CA ARG A 428 -24.33 39.98 -19.42
C ARG A 428 -24.57 40.28 -17.94
N ASN A 429 -24.67 39.26 -17.09
CA ASN A 429 -24.88 39.39 -15.64
C ASN A 429 -23.95 38.43 -14.90
N ARG A 430 -22.91 38.98 -14.27
CA ARG A 430 -21.85 38.22 -13.58
C ARG A 430 -22.38 37.50 -12.33
N SER A 431 -23.17 38.18 -11.51
CA SER A 431 -23.78 37.59 -10.30
C SER A 431 -24.66 36.38 -10.65
N ALA A 432 -25.47 36.47 -11.71
CA ALA A 432 -26.32 35.36 -12.15
C ALA A 432 -25.54 34.12 -12.58
N PHE A 433 -24.40 34.31 -13.25
CA PHE A 433 -23.51 33.21 -13.63
C PHE A 433 -22.96 32.47 -12.39
N VAL A 434 -22.50 33.22 -11.39
CA VAL A 434 -21.97 32.64 -10.15
C VAL A 434 -23.05 31.87 -9.40
N PHE A 435 -24.26 32.42 -9.27
CA PHE A 435 -25.37 31.70 -8.64
C PHE A 435 -25.70 30.38 -9.35
N ALA A 436 -25.67 30.36 -10.68
CA ALA A 436 -25.90 29.15 -11.46
C ALA A 436 -24.84 28.08 -11.16
N GLU A 437 -23.55 28.46 -11.12
CA GLU A 437 -22.48 27.50 -10.85
C GLU A 437 -22.40 27.07 -9.38
N VAL A 438 -22.65 27.97 -8.43
CA VAL A 438 -22.76 27.61 -7.01
C VAL A 438 -23.90 26.61 -6.80
N LYS A 439 -25.06 26.84 -7.43
CA LYS A 439 -26.21 25.93 -7.37
C LYS A 439 -25.87 24.56 -7.98
N LYS A 440 -25.18 24.54 -9.11
CA LYS A 440 -24.73 23.31 -9.78
C LYS A 440 -23.77 22.51 -8.89
N ARG A 441 -22.79 23.16 -8.26
CA ARG A 441 -21.85 22.50 -7.32
C ARG A 441 -22.56 21.92 -6.11
N LYS A 442 -23.50 22.66 -5.51
CA LYS A 442 -24.33 22.14 -4.42
C LYS A 442 -25.16 20.92 -4.80
N GLN A 443 -25.65 20.84 -6.04
CA GLN A 443 -26.36 19.64 -6.51
C GLN A 443 -25.43 18.43 -6.63
N VAL A 444 -24.21 18.63 -7.12
CA VAL A 444 -23.21 17.55 -7.24
C VAL A 444 -22.74 17.06 -5.87
N SER A 445 -22.50 17.97 -4.92
CA SER A 445 -22.05 17.58 -3.57
C SER A 445 -23.13 16.83 -2.79
N VAL A 446 -24.42 17.16 -2.97
CA VAL A 446 -25.53 16.38 -2.40
C VAL A 446 -25.63 14.99 -3.05
N ALA A 447 -25.33 14.86 -4.34
CA ALA A 447 -25.32 13.56 -5.03
C ALA A 447 -24.11 12.68 -4.68
N GLN A 448 -22.96 13.28 -4.35
CA GLN A 448 -21.74 12.59 -3.94
C GLN A 448 -21.63 12.34 -2.43
N ALA A 449 -22.49 12.95 -1.62
CA ALA A 449 -22.55 12.61 -0.21
C ALA A 449 -22.82 11.11 -0.09
N PRO A 450 -22.00 10.34 0.66
CA PRO A 450 -22.26 8.93 0.88
C PRO A 450 -23.70 8.81 1.39
N PRO A 451 -24.51 7.89 0.85
CA PRO A 451 -25.89 7.76 1.26
C PRO A 451 -25.89 7.67 2.78
N PRO A 452 -26.74 8.47 3.48
CA PRO A 452 -26.80 8.40 4.94
C PRO A 452 -26.93 6.94 5.33
N PRO A 453 -26.21 6.48 6.37
CA PRO A 453 -26.21 5.07 6.76
C PRO A 453 -27.65 4.63 6.80
N VAL A 454 -28.01 3.71 5.90
CA VAL A 454 -29.37 3.23 5.73
C VAL A 454 -29.74 2.68 7.08
N ARG A 455 -30.42 3.48 7.90
CA ARG A 455 -31.09 3.00 9.08
C ARG A 455 -32.00 1.92 8.53
N HIS A 456 -31.65 0.67 8.80
CA HIS A 456 -32.53 -0.48 8.65
C HIS A 456 -33.65 -0.33 9.70
N GLY A 457 -34.38 0.79 9.63
CA GLY A 457 -35.68 1.00 10.25
C GLY A 457 -36.69 0.54 9.22
N GLY A 458 -37.48 -0.46 9.60
CA GLY A 458 -38.37 -1.20 8.73
C GLY A 458 -39.11 -0.34 7.71
N GLY A 459 -38.99 -0.75 6.44
CA GLY A 459 -39.82 -0.27 5.35
C GLY A 459 -41.28 -0.62 5.61
N GLY A 460 -41.97 0.23 6.37
CA GLY A 460 -43.42 0.22 6.57
C GLY A 460 -44.18 0.86 5.42
N GLY A 461 -43.85 0.51 4.16
CA GLY A 461 -44.32 1.26 2.98
C GLY A 461 -44.93 0.46 1.83
N THR A 462 -45.15 -0.85 1.93
CA THR A 462 -45.77 -1.63 0.82
C THR A 462 -47.07 -2.34 1.13
N LYS A 463 -47.63 -2.17 2.34
CA LYS A 463 -48.99 -2.67 2.64
C LYS A 463 -50.12 -1.88 1.91
N ALA A 464 -49.80 -0.85 1.13
CA ALA A 464 -50.81 -0.14 0.33
C ALA A 464 -51.10 -0.80 -1.02
N ILE A 465 -50.23 -1.69 -1.50
CA ILE A 465 -50.38 -2.32 -2.82
C ILE A 465 -50.93 -3.74 -2.62
N PRO A 466 -52.13 -4.05 -3.14
CA PRO A 466 -52.72 -5.38 -2.99
C PRO A 466 -51.88 -6.44 -3.70
N CYS A 467 -51.69 -7.58 -3.05
CA CYS A 467 -50.92 -8.68 -3.60
C CYS A 467 -51.72 -9.35 -4.73
N LYS A 468 -51.28 -9.14 -5.98
CA LYS A 468 -51.88 -9.77 -7.16
C LYS A 468 -52.01 -11.29 -7.02
N PHE A 469 -50.99 -11.95 -6.47
CA PHE A 469 -51.00 -13.41 -6.29
C PHE A 469 -51.94 -13.86 -5.16
N TRP A 470 -52.21 -13.01 -4.17
CA TRP A 470 -53.19 -13.31 -3.12
C TRP A 470 -54.61 -13.20 -3.66
N ALA A 471 -54.90 -12.16 -4.46
CA ALA A 471 -56.17 -12.01 -5.14
C ALA A 471 -56.49 -13.20 -6.08
N GLU A 472 -55.45 -13.83 -6.63
CA GLU A 472 -55.56 -15.05 -7.45
C GLU A 472 -55.53 -16.36 -6.65
N GLY A 473 -55.37 -16.33 -5.31
CA GLY A 473 -55.29 -17.53 -4.46
C GLY A 473 -53.99 -18.33 -4.60
N ARG A 474 -52.92 -17.74 -5.13
CA ARG A 474 -51.63 -18.40 -5.43
C ARG A 474 -50.46 -17.90 -4.58
N CYS A 475 -50.67 -16.97 -3.66
CA CYS A 475 -49.60 -16.44 -2.82
C CYS A 475 -49.15 -17.47 -1.78
N LYS A 476 -47.87 -17.86 -1.82
CA LYS A 476 -47.27 -18.82 -0.88
C LYS A 476 -46.63 -18.16 0.34
N ASN A 477 -46.51 -16.84 0.35
CA ASN A 477 -45.75 -16.10 1.37
C ASN A 477 -46.58 -15.75 2.61
N GLY A 478 -47.89 -16.07 2.63
CA GLY A 478 -48.75 -15.86 3.80
C GLY A 478 -48.63 -14.45 4.39
N SER A 479 -48.47 -14.36 5.72
CA SER A 479 -48.28 -13.09 6.44
C SER A 479 -46.93 -12.42 6.21
N GLU A 480 -45.96 -13.11 5.61
CA GLU A 480 -44.65 -12.55 5.24
C GLU A 480 -44.65 -11.90 3.85
N CYS A 481 -45.80 -11.90 3.17
CA CYS A 481 -45.92 -11.21 1.89
C CYS A 481 -45.69 -9.70 2.06
N ARG A 482 -44.82 -9.14 1.22
CA ARG A 482 -44.48 -7.71 1.21
C ARG A 482 -45.66 -6.81 0.79
N PHE A 483 -46.67 -7.39 0.14
CA PHE A 483 -47.88 -6.74 -0.40
C PHE A 483 -49.10 -7.05 0.48
N ALA A 484 -50.13 -6.20 0.47
CA ALA A 484 -51.31 -6.38 1.31
C ALA A 484 -52.18 -7.56 0.87
N HIS A 485 -52.75 -8.26 1.86
CA HIS A 485 -53.68 -9.39 1.71
C HIS A 485 -55.10 -9.03 2.21
N ASP A 486 -55.36 -7.76 2.52
CA ASP A 486 -56.67 -7.24 2.92
C ASP A 486 -57.69 -7.27 1.78
#